data_AF-A0A8T4N4W3-F1
#
_entry.id   AF-A0A8T4N4W3-F1
#
_cell.length_a   1.000
_cell.length_b   1.000
_cell.length_c   1.000
_cell.angle_alpha   90.00
_cell.angle_beta   90.00
_cell.angle_gamma   90.00
#
_symmetry.space_group_name_H-M   'P 1'
#
loop_
_entity.id
_entity.type
_entity.pdbx_description
1 polymer ?
#
loop_
_entity_poly.entity_id
_entity_poly.type
_entity_poly.pdbx_seq_one_letter_code
_entity_poly.pdbx_strand_id
1 'polypeptide(L)'
;MFSKLIDWDVYEISTNSESMRGMKIRGKIRKWGIEQKRNLLVENTEDDENVVRFAVPSGEEVESVINYIKEIVTSSEVKPVLKKTPNPVLSKIKVNHYERY
;
A
#
# COMPACT_ATOMS: atom_id res chain seq x y z
N MET A 1 23.77 5.84 -17.01
CA MET A 1 23.77 4.60 -16.20
C MET A 1 22.35 4.40 -15.71
N PHE A 2 21.69 3.30 -16.02
CA PHE A 2 20.35 3.03 -15.49
C PHE A 2 20.48 2.49 -14.07
N SER A 3 19.71 3.03 -13.12
CA SER A 3 19.64 2.46 -11.77
C SER A 3 18.86 1.15 -11.81
N LYS A 4 19.26 0.19 -10.97
CA LYS A 4 18.48 -1.03 -10.77
C LYS A 4 17.08 -0.65 -10.27
N LEU A 5 16.05 -1.29 -10.80
CA LEU A 5 14.68 -1.09 -10.33
C LEU A 5 14.54 -1.57 -8.89
N ILE A 6 13.77 -0.83 -8.11
CA ILE A 6 13.34 -1.25 -6.77
C ILE A 6 12.12 -2.14 -6.98
N ASP A 7 12.18 -3.34 -6.40
CA ASP A 7 11.05 -4.23 -6.30
C ASP A 7 10.23 -3.88 -5.07
N TRP A 8 8.91 -4.00 -5.16
CA TRP A 8 7.98 -3.62 -4.10
C TRP A 8 7.08 -4.80 -3.73
N ASP A 9 6.78 -4.93 -2.44
CA ASP A 9 5.75 -5.81 -1.93
C ASP A 9 4.51 -4.97 -1.62
N VAL A 10 3.37 -5.36 -2.21
CA VAL A 10 2.12 -4.60 -2.19
C VAL A 10 1.12 -5.26 -1.26
N TYR A 11 0.45 -4.44 -0.46
CA TYR A 11 -0.50 -4.84 0.54
C TYR A 11 -1.81 -4.07 0.36
N GLU A 12 -2.89 -4.75 0.65
CA GLU A 12 -4.24 -4.21 0.61
C GLU A 12 -4.77 -4.06 2.03
N ILE A 13 -5.28 -2.86 2.33
CA ILE A 13 -5.98 -2.54 3.56
C ILE A 13 -7.46 -2.53 3.21
N SER A 14 -8.24 -3.34 3.92
CA SER A 14 -9.71 -3.39 3.81
C SER A 14 -10.33 -3.23 5.20
N THR A 15 -11.59 -2.82 5.25
CA THR A 15 -12.37 -2.76 6.49
C THR A 15 -13.81 -3.18 6.20
N ASN A 16 -14.43 -3.83 7.18
CA ASN A 16 -15.80 -4.33 7.08
C ASN A 16 -16.84 -3.35 7.65
N SER A 17 -16.40 -2.25 8.29
CA SER A 17 -17.29 -1.43 9.14
C SER A 17 -17.38 0.05 8.77
N GLU A 18 -16.37 0.63 8.12
CA GLU A 18 -16.31 2.07 7.84
C GLU A 18 -15.85 2.34 6.41
N SER A 19 -16.37 3.39 5.76
CA SER A 19 -15.79 3.78 4.47
C SER A 19 -14.42 4.40 4.67
N MET A 20 -13.40 3.87 4.01
CA MET A 20 -12.06 4.46 4.01
C MET A 20 -12.01 5.82 3.28
N ARG A 21 -13.02 6.10 2.45
CA ARG A 21 -13.16 7.41 1.79
C ARG A 21 -13.53 8.47 2.82
N GLY A 22 -12.63 9.46 2.97
CA GLY A 22 -12.79 10.59 3.88
C GLY A 22 -11.91 10.54 5.13
N MET A 23 -11.39 9.37 5.51
CA MET A 23 -10.54 9.20 6.70
C MET A 23 -9.11 9.74 6.52
N LYS A 24 -8.77 10.21 5.32
CA LYS A 24 -7.44 10.69 4.91
C LYS A 24 -6.31 9.68 5.19
N ILE A 25 -6.62 8.37 5.17
CA ILE A 25 -5.70 7.26 5.49
C ILE A 25 -4.42 7.35 4.66
N ARG A 26 -4.54 7.51 3.34
CA ARG A 26 -3.38 7.72 2.44
C ARG A 26 -2.44 8.83 2.93
N GLY A 27 -3.00 9.96 3.36
CA GLY A 27 -2.24 11.09 3.87
C GLY A 27 -1.53 10.78 5.20
N LYS A 28 -2.22 10.09 6.11
CA LYS A 28 -1.68 9.65 7.40
C LYS A 28 -0.51 8.67 7.22
N ILE A 29 -0.70 7.62 6.41
CA ILE A 29 0.34 6.61 6.14
C ILE A 29 1.56 7.26 5.45
N ARG A 30 1.35 8.12 4.45
CA ARG A 30 2.45 8.86 3.81
C ARG A 30 3.21 9.74 4.81
N LYS A 31 2.50 10.47 5.67
CA LYS A 31 3.11 11.32 6.70
C LYS A 31 3.97 10.50 7.65
N TRP A 32 3.42 9.39 8.15
CA TRP A 32 4.15 8.46 9.01
C TRP A 32 5.41 7.90 8.33
N GLY A 33 5.33 7.48 7.06
CA GLY A 33 6.50 6.99 6.32
C GLY A 33 7.63 8.02 6.23
N ILE A 34 7.29 9.29 6.00
CA ILE A 34 8.28 10.40 6.00
C ILE A 34 8.92 10.56 7.39
N GLU A 35 8.12 10.55 8.45
CA GLU A 35 8.59 10.68 9.84
C GLU A 35 9.52 9.53 10.25
N GLN A 36 9.24 8.31 9.77
CA GLN A 36 10.07 7.12 9.99
C GLN A 36 11.26 7.00 9.01
N LYS A 37 11.47 7.98 8.11
CA LYS A 37 12.50 7.94 7.05
C LYS A 37 12.43 6.66 6.20
N ARG A 38 11.21 6.26 5.87
CA ARG A 38 10.93 5.00 5.20
C ARG A 38 10.30 5.21 3.83
N ASN A 39 10.76 4.44 2.84
CA ASN A 39 10.16 4.41 1.52
C ASN A 39 8.82 3.67 1.58
N LEU A 40 7.76 4.35 1.15
CA LEU A 40 6.42 3.79 1.16
C LEU A 40 5.60 4.43 0.04
N LEU A 41 4.89 3.60 -0.70
CA LEU A 41 3.89 4.02 -1.67
C LEU A 41 2.51 3.78 -1.09
N VAL A 42 1.54 4.65 -1.39
CA VAL A 42 0.17 4.49 -0.92
C VAL A 42 -0.81 5.17 -1.87
N GLU A 43 -1.81 4.42 -2.31
CA GLU A 43 -2.85 4.91 -3.22
C GLU A 43 -4.23 4.43 -2.77
N ASN A 44 -5.22 5.26 -3.07
CA ASN A 44 -6.60 4.79 -3.03
C ASN A 44 -6.82 3.89 -4.24
N THR A 45 -7.65 2.88 -4.08
CA THR A 45 -8.00 2.06 -5.23
C THR A 45 -9.10 2.72 -6.07
N GLU A 46 -9.05 2.47 -7.38
CA GLU A 46 -10.12 2.87 -8.31
C GLU A 46 -11.22 1.82 -8.36
N ASP A 47 -10.90 0.57 -7.99
CA ASP A 47 -11.79 -0.58 -8.08
C ASP A 47 -12.66 -0.80 -6.83
N ASP A 48 -12.25 -0.33 -5.65
CA ASP A 48 -13.04 -0.46 -4.42
C ASP A 48 -12.90 0.77 -3.49
N GLU A 49 -14.04 1.33 -3.09
CA GLU A 49 -14.10 2.53 -2.24
C GLU A 49 -13.61 2.30 -0.82
N ASN A 50 -13.65 1.06 -0.34
CA ASN A 50 -13.27 0.68 1.03
C ASN A 50 -11.86 0.07 1.09
N VAL A 51 -11.08 0.27 0.03
CA VAL A 51 -9.74 -0.30 -0.08
C VAL A 51 -8.71 0.78 -0.32
N VAL A 52 -7.62 0.69 0.44
CA VAL A 52 -6.40 1.46 0.24
C VAL A 52 -5.26 0.47 0.08
N ARG A 53 -4.36 0.70 -0.87
CA ARG A 53 -3.18 -0.14 -1.05
C ARG A 53 -1.93 0.64 -0.71
N PHE A 54 -0.98 -0.05 -0.09
CA PHE A 54 0.35 0.49 0.17
C PHE A 54 1.41 -0.50 -0.29
N ALA A 55 2.62 -0.01 -0.52
CA ALA A 55 3.75 -0.86 -0.84
C ALA A 55 5.01 -0.42 -0.10
N VAL A 56 5.83 -1.40 0.23
CA VAL A 56 7.16 -1.22 0.81
C VAL A 56 8.20 -1.87 -0.11
N PRO A 57 9.44 -1.38 -0.15
CA PRO A 57 10.51 -2.04 -0.89
C PRO A 57 10.65 -3.51 -0.44
N SER A 58 10.82 -4.41 -1.40
CA SER A 58 10.82 -5.84 -1.12
C SER A 58 12.01 -6.22 -0.23
N GLY A 59 11.73 -6.99 0.81
CA GLY A 59 12.70 -7.35 1.86
C GLY A 59 12.76 -6.38 3.04
N GLU A 60 12.02 -5.27 3.02
CA GLU A 60 11.80 -4.46 4.22
C GLU A 60 10.72 -5.06 5.13
N GLU A 61 10.88 -4.86 6.44
CA GLU A 61 9.96 -5.26 7.51
C GLU A 61 8.60 -4.56 7.37
N VAL A 62 7.46 -5.23 7.37
CA VAL A 62 6.15 -4.57 7.09
C VAL A 62 5.31 -4.34 8.35
N GLU A 63 5.63 -5.05 9.43
CA GLU A 63 4.83 -5.12 10.64
C GLU A 63 4.66 -3.75 11.31
N SER A 64 5.66 -2.87 11.27
CA SER A 64 5.58 -1.49 11.77
C SER A 64 4.52 -0.66 11.05
N VAL A 65 4.39 -0.82 9.73
CA VAL A 65 3.33 -0.16 8.93
C VAL A 65 1.98 -0.73 9.29
N ILE A 66 1.87 -2.05 9.41
CA ILE A 66 0.62 -2.74 9.76
C ILE A 66 0.13 -2.31 11.14
N ASN A 67 1.04 -2.22 12.12
CA ASN A 67 0.71 -1.77 13.47
C ASN A 67 0.18 -0.34 13.44
N TYR A 68 0.85 0.57 12.73
CA TYR A 68 0.35 1.94 12.56
C TYR A 68 -1.02 1.99 11.87
N ILE A 69 -1.25 1.18 10.83
CA ILE A 69 -2.55 1.08 10.15
C ILE A 69 -3.66 0.64 11.12
N LYS A 70 -3.38 -0.32 12.00
CA LYS A 70 -4.33 -0.78 13.02
C LYS A 70 -4.61 0.25 14.12
N GLU A 71 -3.66 1.13 14.41
CA GLU A 71 -3.88 2.26 15.33
C GLU A 71 -4.84 3.30 14.72
N ILE A 72 -4.72 3.58 13.42
CA ILE A 72 -5.59 4.56 12.73
C ILE A 72 -6.96 3.99 12.34
N VAL A 73 -7.03 2.68 12.06
CA VAL A 73 -8.25 1.96 11.66
C VAL A 73 -8.24 0.59 12.36
N THR A 74 -8.86 0.52 13.54
CA THR A 74 -8.81 -0.67 14.41
C THR A 74 -9.42 -1.92 13.79
N SER A 75 -10.45 -1.77 12.94
CA SER A 75 -11.11 -2.88 12.25
C SER A 75 -10.46 -3.24 10.91
N SER A 76 -9.27 -2.74 10.61
CA SER A 76 -8.60 -3.00 9.33
C SER A 76 -8.02 -4.41 9.23
N GLU A 77 -8.20 -5.01 8.06
CA GLU A 77 -7.48 -6.20 7.64
C GLU A 77 -6.41 -5.80 6.61
N VAL A 78 -5.19 -6.31 6.80
CA VAL A 78 -4.09 -6.10 5.85
C VAL A 78 -3.69 -7.43 5.22
N LYS A 79 -3.70 -7.50 3.88
CA LYS A 79 -3.39 -8.72 3.11
C LYS A 79 -2.34 -8.44 2.04
N PRO A 80 -1.33 -9.30 1.84
CA PRO A 80 -0.41 -9.16 0.71
C PRO A 80 -1.12 -9.47 -0.61
N VAL A 81 -0.90 -8.66 -1.64
CA VAL A 81 -1.54 -8.81 -2.97
C VAL A 81 -0.56 -8.98 -4.11
N LEU A 82 0.62 -8.34 -4.04
CA LEU A 82 1.71 -8.56 -4.99
C LEU A 82 3.04 -8.64 -4.25
N LYS A 83 4.00 -9.38 -4.82
CA LYS A 83 5.36 -9.49 -4.28
C LYS A 83 6.38 -9.20 -5.37
N LYS A 84 7.52 -8.64 -4.96
CA LYS A 84 8.68 -8.37 -5.83
C LYS A 84 8.29 -7.70 -7.16
N THR A 85 7.42 -6.70 -7.10
CA THR A 85 6.87 -6.03 -8.28
C THR A 85 7.63 -4.73 -8.55
N PRO A 86 8.30 -4.57 -9.69
CA PRO A 86 8.94 -3.31 -10.03
C PRO A 86 7.89 -2.28 -10.45
N ASN A 87 8.05 -1.03 -9.97
CA ASN A 87 7.19 0.12 -10.31
C ASN A 87 5.67 -0.18 -10.26
N PRO A 88 5.13 -0.65 -9.13
CA PRO A 88 3.74 -1.07 -9.07
C PRO A 88 2.76 0.11 -9.21
N VAL A 89 1.67 -0.11 -9.94
CA VAL A 89 0.46 0.73 -9.93
C VAL A 89 -0.49 0.21 -8.85
N LEU A 90 -0.72 0.99 -7.81
CA LEU A 90 -1.51 0.55 -6.65
C LEU A 90 -3.02 0.78 -6.87
N SER A 91 -3.40 1.81 -7.62
CA SER A 91 -4.80 2.15 -7.86
C SER A 91 -5.59 1.05 -8.60
N LYS A 92 -4.89 0.21 -9.37
CA LYS A 92 -5.49 -0.85 -10.21
C LYS A 92 -4.56 -2.06 -10.37
N ILE A 93 -4.66 -3.02 -9.45
CA ILE A 93 -3.75 -4.18 -9.37
C ILE A 93 -3.61 -4.95 -10.69
N LYS A 94 -4.72 -5.09 -11.43
CA LYS A 94 -4.76 -5.78 -12.73
C LYS A 94 -3.74 -5.24 -13.74
N VAL A 95 -3.36 -3.96 -13.66
CA VAL A 95 -2.42 -3.32 -14.59
C VAL A 95 -0.97 -3.80 -14.37
N ASN A 96 -0.66 -4.36 -13.20
CA ASN A 96 0.70 -4.85 -12.90
C ASN A 96 1.03 -6.19 -13.56
N HIS A 97 0.08 -6.85 -14.21
CA HIS A 97 0.34 -8.07 -14.97
C HIS A 97 0.81 -7.71 -16.37
N TYR A 98 2.07 -8.03 -16.67
CA TYR A 98 2.74 -7.67 -17.93
C TYR A 98 1.98 -8.15 -19.17
N GLU A 99 1.32 -9.32 -19.10
CA GLU A 99 0.54 -9.93 -20.20
C GLU A 99 -0.65 -9.08 -20.69
N ARG A 100 -0.97 -7.97 -20.02
CA ARG A 100 -2.07 -7.06 -20.40
C ARG A 100 -1.60 -5.89 -21.26
N TYR A 101 -0.33 -5.85 -21.63
CA TYR A 101 0.28 -4.89 -22.57
C TYR A 101 0.73 -5.60 -23.83
#